data_AF-A0A4R4M726-F1
#
_entry.id   AF-A0A4R4M726-F1
#
_cell.length_a   1.000
_cell.length_b   1.000
_cell.length_c   1.000
_cell.angle_alpha   90.00
_cell.angle_beta   90.00
_cell.angle_gamma   90.00
#
_symmetry.space_group_name_H-M   'P 1'
#
loop_
_entity.id
_entity.type
_entity.pdbx_description
1 polymer ?
#
loop_
_entity_poly.entity_id
_entity_poly.type
_entity_poly.pdbx_seq_one_letter_code
_entity_poly.pdbx_strand_id
1 'polypeptide(L)'
;MSVPPPSRSQPELRVTLGRGAYRRPLRIGLAALAVGLLVSLSTRTGDGAAWAPGEARRVVTIWGGGGALIALAAALWAFVIFRNRLVVTIGEKGLVLRRARHQVVVPGGAVRAVGIVWPVADPVWTVWLDTEAAPDVAAVAKMDGGAIALHRSRSLPSGWLPSVRTAATETLGAAWRVLDDEGGEVEEPRPDALSRADRLLVDGTGRYRDQGGGGLVAIACGRLARRGPGPARFRRNPDRGRRTIVLRDPHAGRLLAFKKTSRLAGGGRMRVFDADGRHIGTINRLREPSFHAAGGTLLGTTRRHGDRHVVTGVDGRESASLRTRSGADDGRMWLERSRSAPDLLRTLTLALPMVVRLARQSS
;
A
#
# COMPACT_ATOMS: atom_id res chain seq x y z
N MET A 1 -45.00 -14.02 -32.23
CA MET A 1 -43.90 -13.04 -32.13
C MET A 1 -43.21 -13.24 -30.79
N SER A 2 -42.00 -13.78 -30.78
CA SER A 2 -41.20 -14.03 -29.59
C SER A 2 -40.63 -12.70 -29.07
N VAL A 3 -41.07 -12.30 -27.89
CA VAL A 3 -40.52 -11.16 -27.14
C VAL A 3 -39.04 -11.47 -26.88
N PRO A 4 -38.09 -10.59 -27.30
CA PRO A 4 -36.68 -10.81 -26.99
C PRO A 4 -36.49 -10.78 -25.47
N PRO A 5 -35.64 -11.65 -24.90
CA PRO A 5 -35.39 -11.66 -23.46
C PRO A 5 -34.85 -10.28 -23.04
N PRO A 6 -35.22 -9.76 -21.85
CA PRO A 6 -34.67 -8.51 -21.37
C PRO A 6 -33.16 -8.65 -21.30
N SER A 7 -32.45 -7.80 -22.06
CA SER A 7 -31.00 -7.66 -21.98
C SER A 7 -30.65 -7.38 -20.52
N ARG A 8 -30.13 -8.37 -19.82
CA ARG A 8 -29.56 -8.19 -18.49
C ARG A 8 -28.43 -7.18 -18.66
N SER A 9 -28.69 -5.91 -18.34
CA SER A 9 -27.70 -4.85 -18.29
C SER A 9 -26.48 -5.39 -17.55
N GLN A 10 -25.31 -5.41 -18.20
CA GLN A 10 -24.10 -5.89 -17.55
C GLN A 10 -23.90 -5.14 -16.21
N PRO A 11 -23.40 -5.83 -15.17
CA PRO A 11 -23.28 -5.21 -13.86
C PRO A 11 -22.35 -4.00 -13.91
N GLU A 12 -22.87 -2.81 -13.65
CA GLU A 12 -22.08 -1.58 -13.55
C GLU A 12 -21.05 -1.71 -12.43
N LEU A 13 -19.76 -1.52 -12.76
CA LEU A 13 -18.70 -1.56 -11.76
C LEU A 13 -18.62 -0.22 -11.05
N ARG A 14 -19.08 -0.20 -9.79
CA ARG A 14 -19.00 0.99 -8.94
C ARG A 14 -17.80 0.94 -7.99
N VAL A 15 -16.82 1.78 -8.27
CA VAL A 15 -15.60 1.94 -7.48
C VAL A 15 -15.72 3.13 -6.52
N THR A 16 -15.52 2.88 -5.22
CA THR A 16 -15.55 3.92 -4.18
C THR A 16 -14.42 3.73 -3.16
N LEU A 17 -14.20 4.74 -2.31
CA LEU A 17 -13.28 4.61 -1.17
C LEU A 17 -13.66 3.40 -0.29
N GLY A 18 -12.72 2.47 -0.12
CA GLY A 18 -12.91 1.29 0.73
C GLY A 18 -13.08 1.63 2.22
N ARG A 19 -13.60 0.65 3.00
CA ARG A 19 -13.87 0.77 4.45
C ARG A 19 -12.68 1.29 5.28
N GLY A 20 -11.45 1.08 4.79
CA GLY A 20 -10.22 1.62 5.41
C GLY A 20 -10.22 3.13 5.59
N ALA A 21 -10.91 3.86 4.70
CA ALA A 21 -11.00 5.31 4.73
C ALA A 21 -11.63 5.88 6.00
N TYR A 22 -12.50 5.10 6.66
CA TYR A 22 -13.26 5.51 7.85
C TYR A 22 -12.66 4.98 9.16
N ARG A 23 -11.67 4.07 9.09
CA ARG A 23 -11.08 3.45 10.30
C ARG A 23 -10.46 4.47 11.24
N ARG A 24 -9.83 5.50 10.70
CA ARG A 24 -9.17 6.52 11.52
C ARG A 24 -10.14 7.44 12.26
N PRO A 25 -11.09 8.12 11.58
CA PRO A 25 -12.06 8.93 12.29
C PRO A 25 -12.81 8.09 13.33
N LEU A 26 -13.20 6.86 12.98
CA LEU A 26 -13.83 5.92 13.91
C LEU A 26 -12.96 5.66 15.16
N ARG A 27 -11.68 5.34 14.98
CA ARG A 27 -10.75 5.08 16.10
C ARG A 27 -10.57 6.28 17.01
N ILE A 28 -10.52 7.49 16.45
CA ILE A 28 -10.37 8.72 17.25
C ILE A 28 -11.65 8.97 18.05
N GLY A 29 -12.82 8.82 17.42
CA GLY A 29 -14.10 8.95 18.11
C GLY A 29 -14.23 7.95 19.25
N LEU A 30 -13.96 6.66 19.00
CA LEU A 30 -14.00 5.63 20.02
C LEU A 30 -12.98 5.87 21.15
N ALA A 31 -11.76 6.28 20.84
CA ALA A 31 -10.75 6.58 21.85
C ALA A 31 -11.14 7.78 22.71
N ALA A 32 -11.69 8.82 22.12
CA ALA A 32 -12.15 10.01 22.85
C ALA A 32 -13.33 9.70 23.76
N LEU A 33 -14.31 8.91 23.27
CA LEU A 33 -15.44 8.45 24.08
C LEU A 33 -14.99 7.55 25.22
N ALA A 34 -14.06 6.62 24.97
CA ALA A 34 -13.53 5.74 26.01
C ALA A 34 -12.75 6.51 27.09
N VAL A 35 -11.90 7.48 26.71
CA VAL A 35 -11.19 8.33 27.68
C VAL A 35 -12.17 9.19 28.47
N GLY A 36 -13.14 9.82 27.81
CA GLY A 36 -14.19 10.59 28.49
C GLY A 36 -14.97 9.74 29.48
N LEU A 37 -15.39 8.53 29.07
CA LEU A 37 -16.12 7.59 29.92
C LEU A 37 -15.28 7.09 31.10
N LEU A 38 -14.01 6.73 30.88
CA LEU A 38 -13.10 6.26 31.93
C LEU A 38 -12.84 7.35 32.98
N VAL A 39 -12.66 8.60 32.57
CA VAL A 39 -12.49 9.73 33.50
C VAL A 39 -13.81 10.05 34.24
N SER A 40 -14.96 9.91 33.58
CA SER A 40 -16.27 10.06 34.22
C SER A 40 -16.61 8.91 35.18
N LEU A 41 -16.11 7.70 34.93
CA LEU A 41 -16.29 6.56 35.83
C LEU A 41 -15.31 6.60 37.00
N SER A 42 -14.05 7.01 36.78
CA SER A 42 -13.05 7.13 37.86
C SER A 42 -13.39 8.19 38.89
N THR A 43 -14.18 9.19 38.50
CA THR A 43 -14.73 10.21 39.41
C THR A 43 -15.99 9.74 40.16
N ARG A 44 -16.53 8.55 39.82
CA ARG A 44 -17.76 7.98 40.38
C ARG A 44 -17.53 6.75 41.27
N THR A 45 -16.43 6.01 41.05
CA THR A 45 -16.06 4.80 41.79
C THR A 45 -14.97 5.01 42.85
N GLY A 46 -14.55 6.26 43.08
CA GLY A 46 -13.68 6.57 44.21
C GLY A 46 -14.50 6.63 45.48
N ASP A 47 -14.37 5.63 46.36
CA ASP A 47 -14.93 5.66 47.71
C ASP A 47 -14.50 6.95 48.42
N GLY A 48 -15.45 7.87 48.58
CA GLY A 48 -15.53 8.91 49.62
C GLY A 48 -14.46 10.00 49.76
N ALA A 49 -13.22 9.85 49.25
CA ALA A 49 -12.09 10.66 49.74
C ALA A 49 -11.19 11.32 48.68
N ALA A 50 -11.33 11.03 47.38
CA ALA A 50 -10.34 11.47 46.40
C ALA A 50 -10.62 12.84 45.74
N TRP A 51 -11.88 13.29 45.69
CA TRP A 51 -12.28 14.53 45.00
C TRP A 51 -13.45 15.20 45.71
N ALA A 52 -13.36 16.52 45.94
CA ALA A 52 -14.52 17.28 46.42
C ALA A 52 -15.63 17.26 45.36
N PRO A 53 -16.92 17.22 45.74
CA PRO A 53 -18.05 17.07 44.80
C PRO A 53 -18.11 18.19 43.73
N GLY A 54 -17.64 19.40 44.05
CA GLY A 54 -17.51 20.49 43.07
C GLY A 54 -16.39 20.28 42.04
N GLU A 55 -15.30 19.63 42.44
CA GLU A 55 -14.16 19.32 41.58
C GLU A 55 -14.46 18.13 40.67
N ALA A 56 -15.11 17.08 41.19
CA ALA A 56 -15.58 15.95 40.40
C ALA A 56 -16.54 16.41 39.28
N ARG A 57 -17.45 17.33 39.57
CA ARG A 57 -18.38 17.89 38.57
C ARG A 57 -17.65 18.69 37.49
N ARG A 58 -16.64 19.49 37.85
CA ARG A 58 -15.78 20.21 36.89
C ARG A 58 -14.96 19.26 36.00
N VAL A 59 -14.37 18.22 36.57
CA VAL A 59 -13.58 17.23 35.84
C VAL A 59 -14.44 16.43 34.87
N VAL A 60 -15.62 15.97 35.29
CA VAL A 60 -16.58 15.30 34.40
C VAL A 60 -17.01 16.22 33.26
N THR A 61 -17.28 17.50 33.54
CA THR A 61 -17.70 18.47 32.52
C THR A 61 -16.58 18.75 31.53
N ILE A 62 -15.34 18.94 31.99
CA ILE A 62 -14.18 19.26 31.15
C ILE A 62 -13.75 18.05 30.32
N TRP A 63 -13.60 16.87 30.93
CA TRP A 63 -13.09 15.68 30.25
C TRP A 63 -14.17 14.90 29.50
N GLY A 64 -15.39 14.84 30.04
CA GLY A 64 -16.55 14.29 29.35
C GLY A 64 -16.98 15.18 28.18
N GLY A 65 -17.05 16.50 28.39
CA GLY A 65 -17.32 17.48 27.33
C GLY A 65 -16.21 17.52 26.28
N GLY A 66 -14.94 17.48 26.70
CA GLY A 66 -13.79 17.39 25.80
C GLY A 66 -13.80 16.11 24.95
N GLY A 67 -14.11 14.96 25.55
CA GLY A 67 -14.28 13.70 24.84
C GLY A 67 -15.41 13.76 23.79
N ALA A 68 -16.55 14.35 24.15
CA ALA A 68 -17.68 14.54 23.25
C ALA A 68 -17.35 15.47 22.07
N LEU A 69 -16.63 16.57 22.30
CA LEU A 69 -16.17 17.48 21.23
C LEU A 69 -15.22 16.79 20.26
N ILE A 70 -14.27 15.99 20.75
CA ILE A 70 -13.36 15.24 19.89
C ILE A 70 -14.12 14.17 19.09
N ALA A 71 -15.11 13.51 19.69
CA ALA A 71 -15.97 12.56 18.99
C ALA A 71 -16.79 13.24 17.88
N LEU A 72 -17.34 14.42 18.15
CA LEU A 72 -18.05 15.24 17.16
C LEU A 72 -17.14 15.66 16.01
N ALA A 73 -15.92 16.14 16.31
CA ALA A 73 -14.94 16.48 15.29
C ALA A 73 -14.56 15.27 14.43
N ALA A 74 -14.43 14.08 15.03
CA ALA A 74 -14.18 12.84 14.29
C ALA A 74 -15.37 12.43 13.41
N ALA A 75 -16.61 12.63 13.86
CA ALA A 75 -17.82 12.40 13.08
C ALA A 75 -17.92 13.38 11.89
N LEU A 76 -17.70 14.68 12.14
CA LEU A 76 -17.65 15.69 11.09
C LEU A 76 -16.57 15.35 10.06
N TRP A 77 -15.42 14.86 10.51
CA TRP A 77 -14.38 14.41 9.61
C TRP A 77 -14.78 13.20 8.76
N ALA A 78 -15.42 12.19 9.35
CA ALA A 78 -15.96 11.05 8.60
C ALA A 78 -17.00 11.51 7.56
N PHE A 79 -17.83 12.49 7.93
CA PHE A 79 -18.82 13.09 7.04
C PHE A 79 -18.17 13.85 5.88
N VAL A 80 -17.12 14.64 6.13
CA VAL A 80 -16.33 15.31 5.09
C VAL A 80 -15.72 14.28 4.13
N ILE A 81 -15.18 13.16 4.62
CA ILE A 81 -14.67 12.08 3.78
C ILE A 81 -15.80 11.47 2.94
N PHE A 82 -16.96 11.23 3.54
CA PHE A 82 -18.12 10.67 2.85
C PHE A 82 -18.64 11.60 1.74
N ARG A 83 -18.68 12.91 2.00
CA ARG A 83 -19.17 13.91 1.04
C ARG A 83 -18.18 14.15 -0.10
N ASN A 84 -16.88 14.22 0.21
CA ASN A 84 -15.84 14.51 -0.78
C ASN A 84 -15.22 13.27 -1.43
N ARG A 85 -15.79 12.08 -1.20
CA ARG A 85 -15.32 10.87 -1.87
C ARG A 85 -15.61 10.94 -3.36
N LEU A 86 -14.62 10.51 -4.15
CA LEU A 86 -14.83 10.20 -5.55
C LEU A 86 -15.49 8.83 -5.66
N VAL A 87 -16.60 8.78 -6.38
CA VAL A 87 -17.27 7.56 -6.83
C VAL A 87 -17.06 7.49 -8.33
N VAL A 88 -16.49 6.38 -8.79
CA VAL A 88 -16.28 6.11 -10.21
C VAL A 88 -17.20 4.95 -10.58
N THR A 89 -18.01 5.11 -11.61
CA THR A 89 -18.88 4.05 -12.11
C THR A 89 -18.53 3.79 -13.56
N ILE A 90 -18.18 2.56 -13.89
CA ILE A 90 -17.92 2.12 -15.26
C ILE A 90 -19.15 1.35 -15.73
N GLY A 91 -19.76 1.81 -16.81
CA GLY A 91 -20.87 1.13 -17.46
C GLY A 91 -20.76 1.25 -18.98
N GLU A 92 -21.66 0.59 -19.70
CA GLU A 92 -21.66 0.53 -21.17
C GLU A 92 -21.71 1.92 -21.82
N LYS A 93 -22.41 2.86 -21.18
CA LYS A 93 -22.56 4.24 -21.69
C LYS A 93 -21.33 5.12 -21.47
N GLY A 94 -20.40 4.70 -20.61
CA GLY A 94 -19.20 5.47 -20.29
C GLY A 94 -18.82 5.46 -18.80
N LEU A 95 -17.98 6.42 -18.45
CA LEU A 95 -17.42 6.60 -17.11
C LEU A 95 -18.15 7.73 -16.37
N VAL A 96 -18.78 7.41 -15.25
CA VAL A 96 -19.41 8.41 -14.38
C VAL A 96 -18.49 8.74 -13.22
N LEU A 97 -18.07 9.99 -13.13
CA LEU A 97 -17.30 10.54 -12.01
C LEU A 97 -18.23 11.38 -11.13
N ARG A 98 -18.35 11.02 -9.85
CA ARG A 98 -19.16 11.76 -8.89
C ARG A 98 -18.35 12.15 -7.66
N ARG A 99 -18.36 13.44 -7.33
CA ARG A 99 -17.77 13.98 -6.10
C ARG A 99 -18.73 14.98 -5.48
N ALA A 100 -19.12 14.74 -4.23
CA ALA A 100 -20.16 15.52 -3.55
C ALA A 100 -21.45 15.61 -4.37
N ARG A 101 -21.88 16.83 -4.74
CA ARG A 101 -23.07 17.10 -5.58
C ARG A 101 -22.77 17.18 -7.07
N HIS A 102 -21.49 17.18 -7.46
CA HIS A 102 -21.09 17.27 -8.85
C HIS A 102 -20.95 15.86 -9.42
N GLN A 103 -21.53 15.68 -10.60
CA GLN A 103 -21.46 14.45 -11.38
C GLN A 103 -21.13 14.83 -12.81
N VAL A 104 -20.18 14.11 -13.39
CA VAL A 104 -19.82 14.23 -14.80
C VAL A 104 -19.91 12.84 -15.41
N VAL A 105 -20.51 12.77 -16.58
CA VAL A 105 -20.60 11.57 -17.40
C VAL A 105 -19.64 11.76 -18.55
N VAL A 106 -18.64 10.89 -18.64
CA VAL A 106 -17.69 10.86 -19.74
C VAL A 106 -18.12 9.75 -20.69
N PRO A 107 -18.47 10.06 -21.96
CA PRO A 107 -18.83 9.04 -22.94
C PRO A 107 -17.70 8.01 -23.11
N GLY A 108 -18.04 6.75 -23.37
CA GLY A 108 -17.04 5.70 -23.60
C GLY A 108 -16.02 6.06 -24.69
N GLY A 109 -16.48 6.66 -25.80
CA GLY A 109 -15.63 7.12 -26.89
C GLY A 109 -14.66 8.26 -26.54
N ALA A 110 -14.90 8.97 -25.43
CA ALA A 110 -13.97 9.99 -24.92
C ALA A 110 -12.90 9.38 -23.99
N VAL A 111 -13.00 8.10 -23.62
CA VAL A 111 -12.02 7.40 -22.80
C VAL A 111 -11.01 6.69 -23.70
N ARG A 112 -9.81 7.26 -23.83
CA ARG A 112 -8.74 6.71 -24.67
C ARG A 112 -8.09 5.48 -24.05
N ALA A 113 -7.83 5.54 -22.74
CA ALA A 113 -7.23 4.44 -22.00
C ALA A 113 -7.56 4.51 -20.51
N VAL A 114 -7.44 3.36 -19.85
CA VAL A 114 -7.55 3.21 -18.40
C VAL A 114 -6.35 2.39 -17.92
N GLY A 115 -5.84 2.65 -16.72
CA GLY A 115 -4.78 1.80 -16.21
C GLY A 115 -4.02 2.33 -15.03
N ILE A 116 -2.74 1.99 -14.91
CA ILE A 116 -1.96 2.25 -13.70
C ILE A 116 -0.76 3.12 -14.06
N VAL A 117 -0.56 4.18 -13.28
CA VAL A 117 0.72 4.90 -13.24
C VAL A 117 1.42 4.50 -11.95
N TRP A 118 2.68 4.10 -12.05
CA TRP A 118 3.51 3.72 -10.91
C TRP A 118 4.35 4.87 -10.38
N PRO A 119 3.88 5.61 -9.36
CA PRO A 119 4.83 6.31 -8.52
C PRO A 119 5.56 5.28 -7.66
N VAL A 120 6.76 5.64 -7.23
CA VAL A 120 7.62 4.86 -6.30
C VAL A 120 6.88 4.33 -5.05
N ALA A 121 5.78 4.97 -4.62
CA ALA A 121 5.09 4.64 -3.37
C ALA A 121 4.00 3.56 -3.47
N ASP A 122 2.98 3.78 -4.31
CA ASP A 122 1.78 2.95 -4.43
C ASP A 122 1.18 3.12 -5.84
N PRO A 123 0.62 2.06 -6.46
CA PRO A 123 0.04 2.16 -7.81
C PRO A 123 -1.15 3.13 -7.83
N VAL A 124 -1.18 4.02 -8.83
CA VAL A 124 -2.23 5.03 -9.00
C VAL A 124 -3.07 4.66 -10.21
N TRP A 125 -4.35 4.38 -9.97
CA TRP A 125 -5.31 4.19 -11.04
C TRP A 125 -5.50 5.50 -11.79
N THR A 126 -5.34 5.47 -13.11
CA THR A 126 -5.36 6.64 -13.98
C THR A 126 -6.27 6.38 -15.17
N VAL A 127 -6.99 7.43 -15.59
CA VAL A 127 -7.82 7.42 -16.79
C VAL A 127 -7.32 8.50 -17.73
N TRP A 128 -7.11 8.15 -19.00
CA TRP A 128 -6.72 9.07 -20.07
C TRP A 128 -7.93 9.37 -20.92
N LEU A 129 -8.24 10.66 -21.06
CA LEU A 129 -9.43 11.16 -21.73
C LEU A 129 -9.07 12.02 -22.92
N ASP A 130 -10.01 12.10 -23.86
CA ASP A 130 -10.13 13.24 -24.76
C ASP A 130 -10.76 14.41 -24.01
N THR A 131 -9.98 15.47 -23.80
CA THR A 131 -10.42 16.64 -23.02
C THR A 131 -11.43 17.50 -23.77
N GLU A 132 -11.43 17.47 -25.10
CA GLU A 132 -12.39 18.22 -25.91
C GLU A 132 -13.79 17.59 -25.83
N ALA A 133 -13.85 16.26 -25.76
CA ALA A 133 -15.10 15.51 -25.63
C ALA A 133 -15.62 15.42 -24.17
N ALA A 134 -14.87 15.95 -23.19
CA ALA A 134 -15.22 15.89 -21.77
C ALA A 134 -14.73 17.11 -20.95
N PRO A 135 -15.21 18.34 -21.23
CA PRO A 135 -14.70 19.58 -20.63
C PRO A 135 -14.98 19.71 -19.13
N ASP A 136 -16.09 19.16 -18.65
CA ASP A 136 -16.55 19.35 -17.25
C ASP A 136 -15.77 18.53 -16.21
N VAL A 137 -14.87 17.65 -16.65
CA VAL A 137 -14.22 16.68 -15.76
C VAL A 137 -13.30 17.35 -14.73
N ALA A 138 -12.70 18.49 -15.10
CA ALA A 138 -11.86 19.28 -14.21
C ALA A 138 -12.60 19.77 -12.96
N ALA A 139 -13.93 19.91 -13.02
CA ALA A 139 -14.75 20.32 -11.88
C ALA A 139 -14.90 19.20 -10.82
N VAL A 140 -14.71 17.94 -11.22
CA VAL A 140 -14.92 16.76 -10.37
C VAL A 140 -13.60 16.13 -9.93
N ALA A 141 -12.59 16.12 -10.78
CA ALA A 141 -11.30 15.51 -10.51
C ALA A 141 -10.15 16.42 -10.98
N LYS A 142 -9.02 16.35 -10.26
CA LYS A 142 -7.82 17.08 -10.66
C LYS A 142 -7.26 16.41 -11.92
N MET A 143 -7.20 17.16 -13.01
CA MET A 143 -6.57 16.74 -14.26
C MET A 143 -5.10 17.13 -14.27
N ASP A 144 -4.30 16.32 -14.94
CA ASP A 144 -2.89 16.56 -15.24
C ASP A 144 -2.72 16.29 -16.75
N GLY A 145 -2.76 17.37 -17.54
CA GLY A 145 -3.00 17.27 -18.98
C GLY A 145 -4.31 16.54 -19.29
N GLY A 146 -4.26 15.54 -20.19
CA GLY A 146 -5.39 14.68 -20.55
C GLY A 146 -5.61 13.48 -19.61
N ALA A 147 -4.94 13.42 -18.47
CA ALA A 147 -5.01 12.28 -17.54
C ALA A 147 -5.63 12.66 -16.19
N ILE A 148 -6.31 11.70 -15.58
CA ILE A 148 -6.95 11.84 -14.26
C ILE A 148 -6.43 10.76 -13.34
N ALA A 149 -5.69 11.18 -12.31
CA ALA A 149 -5.24 10.30 -11.24
C ALA A 149 -6.39 10.03 -10.25
N LEU A 150 -6.98 8.85 -10.34
CA LEU A 150 -8.02 8.37 -9.43
C LEU A 150 -7.37 7.82 -8.15
N HIS A 151 -7.83 8.30 -7.00
CA HIS A 151 -7.41 7.82 -5.67
C HIS A 151 -5.91 7.99 -5.30
N ARG A 152 -5.22 9.01 -5.84
CA ARG A 152 -3.79 9.36 -5.58
C ARG A 152 -3.29 9.32 -4.12
N SER A 153 -4.18 9.46 -3.14
CA SER A 153 -3.81 9.58 -1.72
C SER A 153 -3.95 8.30 -0.90
N ARG A 154 -4.44 7.18 -1.47
CA ARG A 154 -4.72 5.96 -0.70
C ARG A 154 -4.47 4.70 -1.54
N SER A 155 -3.80 3.71 -0.92
CA SER A 155 -3.54 2.39 -1.50
C SER A 155 -4.79 1.80 -2.13
N LEU A 156 -4.69 1.38 -3.40
CA LEU A 156 -5.75 0.61 -4.09
C LEU A 156 -6.15 -0.60 -3.23
N PRO A 157 -7.46 -0.82 -2.98
CA PRO A 157 -7.92 -2.01 -2.29
C PRO A 157 -7.45 -3.29 -3.00
N SER A 158 -7.06 -4.30 -2.23
CA SER A 158 -6.66 -5.59 -2.78
C SER A 158 -7.80 -6.22 -3.58
N GLY A 159 -7.50 -6.74 -4.77
CA GLY A 159 -8.44 -7.51 -5.60
C GLY A 159 -9.35 -6.70 -6.53
N TRP A 160 -9.20 -5.37 -6.58
CA TRP A 160 -10.07 -4.52 -7.40
C TRP A 160 -9.56 -4.32 -8.83
N LEU A 161 -8.24 -4.30 -9.01
CA LEU A 161 -7.62 -4.05 -10.31
C LEU A 161 -8.04 -5.05 -11.39
N PRO A 162 -8.17 -6.37 -11.14
CA PRO A 162 -8.71 -7.29 -12.13
C PRO A 162 -10.11 -6.89 -12.61
N SER A 163 -11.02 -6.59 -11.68
CA SER A 163 -12.38 -6.15 -12.02
C SER A 163 -12.40 -4.83 -12.80
N VAL A 164 -11.52 -3.89 -12.45
CA VAL A 164 -11.39 -2.61 -13.16
C VAL A 164 -10.81 -2.83 -14.57
N ARG A 165 -9.81 -3.71 -14.73
CA ARG A 165 -9.26 -4.09 -16.03
C ARG A 165 -10.37 -4.68 -16.90
N THR A 166 -11.09 -5.69 -16.40
CA THR A 166 -12.25 -6.30 -17.07
C THR A 166 -13.29 -5.26 -17.47
N ALA A 167 -13.74 -4.41 -16.54
CA ALA A 167 -14.75 -3.39 -16.85
C ALA A 167 -14.24 -2.34 -17.87
N ALA A 168 -12.96 -1.98 -17.82
CA ALA A 168 -12.38 -1.04 -18.78
C ALA A 168 -12.24 -1.65 -20.17
N THR A 169 -11.79 -2.90 -20.28
CA THR A 169 -11.55 -3.54 -21.58
C THR A 169 -12.82 -4.12 -22.21
N GLU A 170 -13.66 -4.77 -21.41
CA GLU A 170 -14.84 -5.50 -21.91
C GLU A 170 -16.10 -4.63 -21.96
N THR A 171 -16.32 -3.77 -20.95
CA THR A 171 -17.55 -2.95 -20.89
C THR A 171 -17.35 -1.58 -21.55
N LEU A 172 -16.22 -0.92 -21.30
CA LEU A 172 -15.94 0.42 -21.82
C LEU A 172 -15.24 0.41 -23.20
N GLY A 173 -14.60 -0.71 -23.57
CA GLY A 173 -13.82 -0.83 -24.81
C GLY A 173 -12.52 -0.02 -24.81
N ALA A 174 -12.04 0.43 -23.64
CA ALA A 174 -10.85 1.26 -23.51
C ALA A 174 -9.58 0.40 -23.38
N ALA A 175 -8.46 0.89 -23.92
CA ALA A 175 -7.17 0.23 -23.78
C ALA A 175 -6.69 0.21 -22.33
N TRP A 176 -6.10 -0.91 -21.89
CA TRP A 176 -5.45 -1.01 -20.57
C TRP A 176 -3.97 -0.67 -20.67
N ARG A 177 -3.50 0.34 -19.92
CA ARG A 177 -2.10 0.79 -19.97
C ARG A 177 -1.42 0.77 -18.60
N VAL A 178 -0.15 0.42 -18.58
CA VAL A 178 0.67 0.53 -17.38
C VAL A 178 1.85 1.42 -17.68
N LEU A 179 1.97 2.54 -16.97
CA LEU A 179 3.07 3.48 -17.12
C LEU A 179 3.94 3.49 -15.86
N ASP A 180 5.25 3.64 -16.04
CA ASP A 180 6.16 3.99 -14.95
C ASP A 180 6.09 5.50 -14.60
N ASP A 181 6.98 5.96 -13.72
CA ASP A 181 7.05 7.38 -13.33
C ASP A 181 7.71 8.28 -14.38
N GLU A 182 8.41 7.70 -15.35
CA GLU A 182 8.98 8.40 -16.51
C GLU A 182 7.95 8.52 -17.65
N GLY A 183 6.79 7.86 -17.51
CA GLY A 183 5.72 7.83 -18.51
C GLY A 183 5.91 6.75 -19.57
N GLY A 184 6.93 5.89 -19.42
CA GLY A 184 7.18 4.75 -20.28
C GLY A 184 6.18 3.62 -20.03
N GLU A 185 5.75 2.96 -21.09
CA GLU A 185 4.83 1.83 -21.01
C GLU A 185 5.56 0.57 -20.54
N VAL A 186 4.98 -0.12 -19.55
CA VAL A 186 5.58 -1.29 -18.91
C VAL A 186 4.85 -2.55 -19.36
N GLU A 187 5.60 -3.43 -20.00
CA GLU A 187 5.08 -4.73 -20.44
C GLU A 187 4.69 -5.62 -19.25
N GLU A 188 3.73 -6.53 -19.50
CA GLU A 188 3.34 -7.54 -18.53
C GLU A 188 4.46 -8.57 -18.39
N PRO A 189 5.10 -8.70 -17.20
CA PRO A 189 6.13 -9.69 -17.03
C PRO A 189 5.51 -11.09 -17.06
N ARG A 190 6.30 -12.07 -17.49
CA ARG A 190 5.89 -13.48 -17.43
C ARG A 190 5.54 -13.87 -15.98
N PRO A 191 4.55 -14.75 -15.76
CA PRO A 191 4.11 -15.15 -14.41
C PRO A 191 5.24 -15.67 -13.51
N ASP A 192 6.30 -16.22 -14.08
CA ASP A 192 7.47 -16.77 -13.40
C ASP A 192 8.74 -15.91 -13.55
N ALA A 193 8.63 -14.69 -14.07
CA ALA A 193 9.78 -13.79 -14.27
C ALA A 193 10.54 -13.55 -12.95
N LEU A 194 9.80 -13.28 -11.86
CA LEU A 194 10.41 -13.06 -10.55
C LEU A 194 11.00 -14.33 -9.94
N SER A 195 10.44 -15.52 -10.17
CA SER A 195 11.02 -16.76 -9.64
C SER A 195 12.24 -17.22 -10.46
N ARG A 196 12.29 -16.91 -11.76
CA ARG A 196 13.39 -17.26 -12.67
C ARG A 196 14.58 -16.30 -12.62
N ALA A 197 14.38 -15.03 -12.24
CA ALA A 197 15.44 -14.02 -12.28
C ALA A 197 16.59 -14.30 -11.29
N ASP A 198 17.70 -14.85 -11.77
CA ASP A 198 18.86 -15.14 -10.92
C ASP A 198 19.59 -13.88 -10.46
N ARG A 199 19.48 -12.79 -11.23
CA ARG A 199 20.14 -11.52 -10.93
C ARG A 199 19.16 -10.37 -11.08
N LEU A 200 18.92 -9.68 -9.97
CA LEU A 200 17.98 -8.58 -9.88
C LEU A 200 18.71 -7.30 -9.51
N LEU A 201 18.56 -6.27 -10.35
CA LEU A 201 18.94 -4.91 -9.99
C LEU A 201 17.81 -4.29 -9.16
N VAL A 202 18.13 -3.92 -7.93
CA VAL A 202 17.22 -3.22 -7.02
C VAL A 202 17.64 -1.78 -6.90
N ASP A 203 16.81 -0.86 -7.37
CA ASP A 203 17.16 0.55 -7.40
C ASP A 203 16.93 1.28 -6.07
N GLY A 204 17.23 2.58 -6.10
CA GLY A 204 17.00 3.53 -5.02
C GLY A 204 15.56 3.57 -4.51
N THR A 205 14.60 3.15 -5.32
CA THR A 205 13.17 3.36 -5.11
C THR A 205 12.43 2.09 -4.70
N GLY A 206 13.05 0.91 -4.90
CA GLY A 206 12.47 -0.39 -4.58
C GLY A 206 11.97 -1.15 -5.81
N ARG A 207 12.39 -0.78 -7.01
CA ARG A 207 12.14 -1.50 -8.27
C ARG A 207 13.14 -2.61 -8.46
N TYR A 208 12.65 -3.77 -8.88
CA TYR A 208 13.41 -4.96 -9.20
C TYR A 208 13.36 -5.14 -10.71
N ARG A 209 14.51 -5.00 -11.36
CA ARG A 209 14.69 -5.25 -12.80
C ARG A 209 15.51 -6.51 -12.99
N ASP A 210 15.09 -7.37 -13.92
CA ASP A 210 15.86 -8.56 -14.29
C ASP A 210 17.04 -8.17 -15.20
N GLN A 211 18.21 -8.76 -14.95
CA GLN A 211 19.38 -8.54 -15.79
C GLN A 211 19.22 -9.17 -17.18
N GLY A 212 18.46 -10.27 -17.29
CA GLY A 212 18.29 -11.03 -18.54
C GLY A 212 17.51 -10.31 -19.65
N GLY A 213 16.84 -9.21 -19.34
CA GLY A 213 16.04 -8.46 -20.32
C GLY A 213 15.71 -7.01 -19.94
N GLY A 214 16.26 -6.46 -18.85
CA GLY A 214 16.02 -5.09 -18.40
C GLY A 214 14.60 -4.78 -17.88
N GLY A 215 13.66 -5.72 -18.09
CA GLY A 215 12.26 -5.58 -17.72
C GLY A 215 12.04 -5.42 -16.21
N LEU A 216 11.11 -4.55 -15.85
CA LEU A 216 10.63 -4.39 -14.49
C LEU A 216 9.83 -5.64 -14.10
N VAL A 217 10.29 -6.39 -13.10
CA VAL A 217 9.64 -7.64 -12.67
C VAL A 217 8.92 -7.49 -11.35
N ALA A 218 9.34 -6.55 -10.50
CA ALA A 218 8.64 -6.26 -9.26
C ALA A 218 8.89 -4.85 -8.72
N ILE A 219 7.97 -4.36 -7.89
CA ILE A 219 8.02 -3.05 -7.25
C ILE A 219 7.67 -3.21 -5.76
N ALA A 220 8.58 -2.81 -4.87
CA ALA A 220 8.34 -2.80 -3.44
C ALA A 220 7.55 -1.54 -3.04
N CYS A 221 6.27 -1.75 -2.72
CA CYS A 221 5.31 -0.69 -2.39
C CYS A 221 5.09 -0.59 -0.88
N GLY A 222 4.78 0.61 -0.39
CA GLY A 222 4.46 0.85 1.02
C GLY A 222 5.60 1.45 1.85
N ARG A 223 5.26 1.89 3.07
CA ARG A 223 6.16 2.76 3.86
C ARG A 223 7.23 1.99 4.63
N LEU A 224 8.42 1.89 4.03
CA LEU A 224 9.71 1.66 4.70
C LEU A 224 10.21 2.96 5.38
N ALA A 225 9.63 3.31 6.53
CA ALA A 225 10.08 4.41 7.40
C ALA A 225 10.04 5.85 6.80
N ARG A 226 10.15 6.85 7.69
CA ARG A 226 10.00 8.29 7.43
C ARG A 226 11.10 8.79 6.49
N ARG A 227 10.76 9.64 5.50
CA ARG A 227 11.68 10.72 5.10
C ARG A 227 10.94 11.99 4.69
N GLY A 228 11.58 13.10 5.02
CA GLY A 228 11.11 14.47 4.99
C GLY A 228 11.77 15.19 6.17
N PRO A 229 12.74 16.10 5.94
CA PRO A 229 13.27 16.97 6.98
C PRO A 229 12.16 17.93 7.38
N GLY A 230 11.78 17.93 8.64
CA GLY A 230 10.69 18.76 9.14
C GLY A 230 10.31 18.36 10.56
N PRO A 231 9.91 19.33 11.41
CA PRO A 231 9.75 19.11 12.84
C PRO A 231 8.77 17.98 13.13
N ALA A 232 9.25 16.99 13.88
CA ALA A 232 8.58 15.72 14.11
C ALA A 232 7.27 15.79 14.92
N ARG A 233 6.93 16.98 15.47
CA ARG A 233 5.89 17.17 16.49
C ARG A 233 4.45 17.20 15.96
N PHE A 234 4.21 17.49 14.67
CA PHE A 234 2.83 17.60 14.15
C PHE A 234 2.42 16.58 13.07
N ARG A 235 3.32 15.70 12.60
CA ARG A 235 2.93 14.60 11.69
C ARG A 235 2.36 13.40 12.48
N ARG A 236 1.20 13.57 13.13
CA ARG A 236 0.35 12.44 13.55
C ARG A 236 -0.31 11.87 12.28
N ASN A 237 0.41 11.02 11.55
CA ASN A 237 -0.21 10.14 10.56
C ASN A 237 -0.70 8.88 11.31
N PRO A 238 -1.94 8.43 11.13
CA PRO A 238 -2.56 7.35 11.89
C PRO A 238 -2.15 5.97 11.40
N ASP A 239 -1.57 5.92 10.20
CA ASP A 239 -1.02 4.74 9.57
C ASP A 239 0.42 4.49 10.02
N ARG A 240 0.89 5.24 11.05
CA ARG A 240 2.14 4.98 11.79
C ARG A 240 2.29 3.53 12.29
N GLY A 241 1.22 2.72 12.28
CA GLY A 241 1.19 1.35 12.76
C GLY A 241 1.29 0.22 11.72
N ARG A 242 1.38 0.49 10.41
CA ARG A 242 1.49 -0.57 9.38
C ARG A 242 2.76 -0.40 8.55
N ARG A 243 3.87 -0.94 9.05
CA ARG A 243 5.11 -1.16 8.27
C ARG A 243 4.96 -2.45 7.46
N THR A 244 3.98 -2.45 6.57
CA THR A 244 3.79 -3.52 5.58
C THR A 244 4.36 -3.01 4.28
N ILE A 245 5.29 -3.78 3.71
CA ILE A 245 5.80 -3.56 2.37
C ILE A 245 5.21 -4.66 1.52
N VAL A 246 4.71 -4.33 0.35
CA VAL A 246 4.12 -5.28 -0.58
C VAL A 246 4.95 -5.25 -1.84
N LEU A 247 5.60 -6.36 -2.16
CA LEU A 247 6.22 -6.55 -3.46
C LEU A 247 5.12 -6.92 -4.44
N ARG A 248 4.98 -6.12 -5.49
CA ARG A 248 3.97 -6.28 -6.54
C ARG A 248 4.64 -6.51 -7.89
N ASP A 249 3.95 -7.15 -8.81
CA ASP A 249 4.31 -7.06 -10.22
C ASP A 249 3.96 -5.66 -10.77
N PRO A 250 4.44 -5.29 -11.96
CA PRO A 250 4.09 -4.05 -12.64
C PRO A 250 2.58 -3.90 -12.95
N HIS A 251 1.78 -4.95 -12.92
CA HIS A 251 0.32 -4.85 -13.10
C HIS A 251 -0.41 -4.77 -11.75
N ALA A 252 0.35 -4.51 -10.68
CA ALA A 252 -0.06 -4.37 -9.30
C ALA A 252 -0.69 -5.63 -8.68
N GLY A 253 -0.50 -6.79 -9.29
CA GLY A 253 -0.67 -8.07 -8.64
C GLY A 253 0.27 -8.19 -7.45
N ARG A 254 -0.22 -8.80 -6.36
CA ARG A 254 0.57 -8.96 -5.14
C ARG A 254 1.44 -10.20 -5.29
N LEU A 255 2.75 -10.04 -5.14
CA LEU A 255 3.70 -11.16 -5.15
C LEU A 255 4.02 -11.61 -3.72
N LEU A 256 4.47 -10.66 -2.89
CA LEU A 256 4.82 -10.93 -1.48
C LEU A 256 4.41 -9.76 -0.58
N ALA A 257 4.10 -10.03 0.68
CA ALA A 257 3.93 -9.00 1.69
C ALA A 257 4.85 -9.23 2.89
N PHE A 258 5.58 -8.18 3.25
CA PHE A 258 6.52 -8.15 4.35
C PHE A 258 5.93 -7.31 5.48
N LYS A 259 5.61 -7.94 6.60
CA LYS A 259 5.01 -7.28 7.77
C LYS A 259 5.99 -7.26 8.93
N LYS A 260 6.50 -6.08 9.27
CA LYS A 260 7.30 -5.90 10.48
C LYS A 260 6.43 -6.05 11.72
N THR A 261 6.82 -6.90 12.66
CA THR A 261 5.98 -7.24 13.83
C THR A 261 6.32 -6.45 15.10
N SER A 262 7.53 -5.88 15.22
CA SER A 262 7.92 -5.12 16.42
C SER A 262 7.96 -3.61 16.22
N ARG A 263 7.45 -2.89 17.24
CA ARG A 263 7.52 -1.42 17.39
C ARG A 263 8.77 -0.96 18.17
N LEU A 264 9.43 -1.87 18.89
CA LEU A 264 10.58 -1.56 19.73
C LEU A 264 11.86 -1.42 18.88
N ALA A 265 12.71 -0.46 19.25
CA ALA A 265 14.07 -0.38 18.74
C ALA A 265 14.80 -1.70 19.07
N GLY A 266 15.42 -2.34 18.08
CA GLY A 266 16.07 -3.65 18.23
C GLY A 266 15.26 -4.87 17.75
N GLY A 267 13.94 -4.77 17.61
CA GLY A 267 13.09 -5.89 17.16
C GLY A 267 13.03 -6.05 15.63
N GLY A 268 14.00 -6.76 15.05
CA GLY A 268 14.13 -6.95 13.59
C GLY A 268 13.23 -8.01 12.94
N ARG A 269 12.14 -8.44 13.57
CA ARG A 269 11.29 -9.52 13.05
C ARG A 269 10.32 -9.03 11.95
N MET A 270 10.32 -9.74 10.83
CA MET A 270 9.50 -9.49 9.65
C MET A 270 8.84 -10.80 9.20
N ARG A 271 7.51 -10.83 9.15
CA ARG A 271 6.76 -11.97 8.60
C ARG A 271 6.56 -11.78 7.10
N VAL A 272 6.75 -12.83 6.33
CA VAL A 272 6.59 -12.84 4.87
C VAL A 272 5.36 -13.65 4.51
N PHE A 273 4.50 -13.07 3.68
CA PHE A 273 3.28 -13.69 3.20
C PHE A 273 3.31 -13.76 1.68
N ASP A 274 2.75 -14.81 1.11
CA ASP A 274 2.58 -14.95 -0.34
C ASP A 274 1.47 -14.03 -0.90
N ALA A 275 1.14 -14.22 -2.18
CA ALA A 275 0.07 -13.53 -2.90
C ALA A 275 -1.31 -13.72 -2.22
N ASP A 276 -1.60 -14.95 -1.81
CA ASP A 276 -2.86 -15.37 -1.17
C ASP A 276 -2.97 -14.90 0.29
N GLY A 277 -1.86 -14.46 0.88
CA GLY A 277 -1.80 -14.02 2.27
C GLY A 277 -1.52 -15.13 3.27
N ARG A 278 -1.07 -16.30 2.83
CA ARG A 278 -0.55 -17.35 3.70
C ARG A 278 0.84 -16.97 4.19
N HIS A 279 1.13 -17.31 5.44
CA HIS A 279 2.43 -17.03 6.05
C HIS A 279 3.44 -18.07 5.56
N ILE A 280 4.46 -17.65 4.82
CA ILE A 280 5.46 -18.57 4.24
C ILE A 280 6.78 -18.59 5.02
N GLY A 281 7.12 -17.49 5.71
CA GLY A 281 8.37 -17.44 6.46
C GLY A 281 8.55 -16.21 7.34
N THR A 282 9.64 -16.19 8.09
CA THR A 282 10.01 -15.11 8.99
C THR A 282 11.48 -14.75 8.77
N ILE A 283 11.76 -13.46 8.74
CA ILE A 283 13.12 -12.92 8.76
C ILE A 283 13.33 -12.29 10.13
N ASN A 284 14.35 -12.75 10.84
CA ASN A 284 14.72 -12.24 12.16
C ASN A 284 15.99 -11.40 12.03
N ARG A 285 16.10 -10.36 12.87
CA ARG A 285 17.20 -9.37 12.91
C ARG A 285 17.31 -8.55 11.61
N LEU A 286 17.89 -7.35 11.73
CA LEU A 286 18.09 -6.44 10.58
C LEU A 286 19.54 -6.40 10.09
N ARG A 287 20.52 -6.46 11.01
CA ARG A 287 21.96 -6.36 10.67
C ARG A 287 22.50 -7.68 10.12
N GLU A 288 22.13 -8.79 10.75
CA GLU A 288 22.48 -10.15 10.33
C GLU A 288 21.20 -10.97 10.23
N PRO A 289 20.44 -10.81 9.13
CA PRO A 289 19.15 -11.46 9.01
C PRO A 289 19.27 -12.98 8.96
N SER A 290 18.42 -13.68 9.72
CA SER A 290 18.21 -15.12 9.59
C SER A 290 16.84 -15.40 8.99
N PHE A 291 16.78 -16.36 8.09
CA PHE A 291 15.59 -16.73 7.33
C PHE A 291 15.01 -18.02 7.88
N HIS A 292 13.72 -18.01 8.18
CA HIS A 292 13.02 -19.13 8.76
C HIS A 292 11.76 -19.46 7.96
N ALA A 293 11.43 -20.75 7.87
CA ALA A 293 10.13 -21.21 7.41
C ALA A 293 9.01 -20.73 8.35
N ALA A 294 7.75 -20.84 7.91
CA ALA A 294 6.59 -20.47 8.73
C ALA A 294 6.55 -21.21 10.08
N GLY A 295 6.98 -22.48 10.11
CA GLY A 295 7.09 -23.31 11.31
C GLY A 295 8.30 -22.99 12.21
N GLY A 296 9.17 -22.06 11.83
CA GLY A 296 10.32 -21.63 12.63
C GLY A 296 11.66 -22.27 12.26
N THR A 297 11.67 -23.31 11.43
CA THR A 297 12.87 -23.98 10.91
C THR A 297 13.80 -22.97 10.25
N LEU A 298 15.07 -22.94 10.66
CA LEU A 298 16.09 -22.11 10.03
C LEU A 298 16.35 -22.61 8.60
N LEU A 299 16.34 -21.70 7.63
CA LEU A 299 16.62 -21.98 6.23
C LEU A 299 17.98 -21.44 5.80
N GLY A 300 18.38 -20.29 6.36
CA GLY A 300 19.66 -19.68 6.06
C GLY A 300 19.96 -18.49 6.95
N THR A 301 21.21 -18.04 6.93
CA THR A 301 21.69 -16.87 7.68
C THR A 301 22.46 -15.93 6.76
N THR A 302 22.48 -14.65 7.13
CA THR A 302 23.20 -13.63 6.37
C THR A 302 24.45 -13.20 7.13
N ARG A 303 25.58 -13.15 6.43
CA ARG A 303 26.80 -12.51 6.92
C ARG A 303 27.22 -11.39 5.99
N ARG A 304 27.78 -10.32 6.54
CA ARG A 304 28.38 -9.25 5.75
C ARG A 304 29.82 -9.62 5.41
N HIS A 305 30.19 -9.48 4.15
CA HIS A 305 31.53 -9.71 3.64
C HIS A 305 31.91 -8.55 2.72
N GLY A 306 32.65 -7.57 3.24
CA GLY A 306 32.97 -6.32 2.53
C GLY A 306 31.71 -5.51 2.17
N ASP A 307 31.52 -5.29 0.87
CA ASP A 307 30.38 -4.60 0.26
C ASP A 307 29.19 -5.55 -0.05
N ARG A 308 29.31 -6.84 0.30
CA ARG A 308 28.30 -7.87 0.05
C ARG A 308 27.63 -8.33 1.33
N HIS A 309 26.35 -8.68 1.23
CA HIS A 309 25.63 -9.48 2.22
C HIS A 309 25.37 -10.84 1.61
N VAL A 310 25.99 -11.89 2.17
CA VAL A 310 25.91 -13.26 1.66
C VAL A 310 24.93 -14.04 2.51
N VAL A 311 23.95 -14.67 1.87
CA VAL A 311 23.00 -15.59 2.48
C VAL A 311 23.48 -17.01 2.25
N THR A 312 23.79 -17.70 3.34
CA THR A 312 24.20 -19.09 3.32
C THR A 312 23.05 -19.96 3.81
N GLY A 313 22.73 -21.01 3.05
CA GLY A 313 21.74 -22.02 3.44
C GLY A 313 22.23 -22.86 4.61
N VAL A 314 21.33 -23.65 5.20
CA VAL A 314 21.71 -24.62 6.25
C VAL A 314 22.66 -25.72 5.75
N ASP A 315 22.72 -25.92 4.44
CA ASP A 315 23.66 -26.81 3.74
C ASP A 315 25.07 -26.21 3.58
N GLY A 316 25.29 -24.98 4.08
CA GLY A 316 26.58 -24.28 3.99
C GLY A 316 26.84 -23.63 2.63
N ARG A 317 25.92 -23.73 1.66
CA ARG A 317 26.11 -23.17 0.32
C ARG A 317 25.57 -21.74 0.23
N GLU A 318 26.22 -20.93 -0.61
CA GLU A 318 25.71 -19.60 -0.93
C GLU A 318 24.38 -19.73 -1.69
N SER A 319 23.32 -19.21 -1.08
CA SER A 319 21.95 -19.24 -1.63
C SER A 319 21.57 -17.91 -2.30
N ALA A 320 22.13 -16.80 -1.81
CA ALA A 320 21.99 -15.49 -2.44
C ALA A 320 23.11 -14.56 -1.98
N SER A 321 23.40 -13.51 -2.75
CA SER A 321 24.19 -12.38 -2.27
C SER A 321 23.62 -11.05 -2.74
N LEU A 322 23.70 -10.06 -1.86
CA LEU A 322 23.33 -8.68 -2.16
C LEU A 322 24.59 -7.83 -2.16
N ARG A 323 24.98 -7.32 -3.33
CA ARG A 323 26.06 -6.34 -3.44
C ARG A 323 25.49 -4.95 -3.25
N THR A 324 26.10 -4.19 -2.36
CA THR A 324 25.76 -2.78 -2.16
C THR A 324 26.93 -1.94 -2.60
N ARG A 325 26.83 -1.24 -3.74
CA ARG A 325 27.91 -0.36 -4.20
C ARG A 325 28.15 0.72 -3.14
N SER A 326 29.40 0.95 -2.78
CA SER A 326 29.85 2.08 -1.96
C SER A 326 30.30 3.17 -2.93
N GLY A 327 29.48 4.21 -3.16
CA GLY A 327 29.80 5.29 -4.09
C GLY A 327 28.59 6.16 -4.47
N ALA A 328 28.76 7.12 -5.37
CA ALA A 328 27.77 8.16 -5.72
C ALA A 328 26.35 7.65 -6.11
N ASP A 329 26.19 6.35 -6.37
CA ASP A 329 24.94 5.67 -6.70
C ASP A 329 24.50 4.69 -5.60
N ASP A 330 24.62 5.11 -4.33
CA ASP A 330 24.32 4.37 -3.07
C ASP A 330 22.90 3.76 -2.99
N GLY A 331 22.03 4.10 -3.94
CA GLY A 331 20.67 3.59 -4.05
C GLY A 331 20.57 2.20 -4.67
N ARG A 332 21.50 1.82 -5.56
CA ARG A 332 21.41 0.59 -6.36
C ARG A 332 22.08 -0.60 -5.67
N MET A 333 21.39 -1.74 -5.66
CA MET A 333 21.87 -2.99 -5.08
C MET A 333 21.66 -4.13 -6.08
N TRP A 334 22.62 -5.04 -6.16
CA TRP A 334 22.52 -6.22 -7.01
C TRP A 334 22.23 -7.44 -6.15
N LEU A 335 21.06 -8.07 -6.36
CA LEU A 335 20.67 -9.30 -5.70
C LEU A 335 20.93 -10.47 -6.65
N GLU A 336 21.95 -11.26 -6.36
CA GLU A 336 22.25 -12.54 -7.01
C GLU A 336 21.60 -13.66 -6.19
N ARG A 337 20.91 -14.61 -6.83
CA ARG A 337 20.22 -15.72 -6.20
C ARG A 337 20.64 -17.03 -6.87
N SER A 338 21.04 -18.01 -6.08
CA SER A 338 21.41 -19.33 -6.59
C SER A 338 20.17 -20.11 -7.01
N ARG A 339 20.25 -20.84 -8.13
CA ARG A 339 19.23 -21.81 -8.56
C ARG A 339 19.20 -23.06 -7.70
N SER A 340 20.32 -23.39 -7.04
CA SER A 340 20.42 -24.55 -6.16
C SER A 340 19.84 -24.27 -4.75
N ALA A 341 19.48 -23.02 -4.47
CA ALA A 341 18.88 -22.66 -3.19
C ALA A 341 17.45 -23.22 -3.10
N PRO A 342 17.01 -23.74 -1.94
CA PRO A 342 15.62 -24.14 -1.74
C PRO A 342 14.66 -22.99 -2.10
N ASP A 343 13.57 -23.29 -2.80
CA ASP A 343 12.64 -22.27 -3.34
C ASP A 343 12.14 -21.29 -2.29
N LEU A 344 11.85 -21.79 -1.08
CA LEU A 344 11.39 -20.96 0.02
C LEU A 344 12.48 -19.96 0.47
N LEU A 345 13.74 -20.40 0.57
CA LEU A 345 14.86 -19.50 0.90
C LEU A 345 15.10 -18.50 -0.23
N ARG A 346 15.07 -18.96 -1.49
CA ARG A 346 15.21 -18.12 -2.69
C ARG A 346 14.11 -17.06 -2.82
N THR A 347 12.92 -17.36 -2.30
CA THR A 347 11.79 -16.43 -2.22
C THR A 347 11.98 -15.42 -1.08
N LEU A 348 12.38 -15.88 0.11
CA LEU A 348 12.59 -15.00 1.26
C LEU A 348 13.75 -14.01 1.06
N THR A 349 14.76 -14.36 0.26
CA THR A 349 15.89 -13.48 -0.06
C THR A 349 15.50 -12.24 -0.87
N LEU A 350 14.31 -12.22 -1.50
CA LEU A 350 13.74 -11.01 -2.11
C LEU A 350 13.52 -9.88 -1.09
N ALA A 351 13.45 -10.20 0.20
CA ALA A 351 13.35 -9.19 1.24
C ALA A 351 14.70 -8.57 1.63
N LEU A 352 15.82 -9.20 1.27
CA LEU A 352 17.16 -8.80 1.72
C LEU A 352 17.50 -7.33 1.39
N PRO A 353 17.23 -6.80 0.17
CA PRO A 353 17.45 -5.39 -0.14
C PRO A 353 16.73 -4.44 0.82
N MET A 354 15.49 -4.78 1.21
CA MET A 354 14.68 -3.98 2.13
C MET A 354 15.19 -4.07 3.57
N VAL A 355 15.63 -5.25 3.99
CA VAL A 355 16.18 -5.47 5.33
C VAL A 355 17.49 -4.71 5.52
N VAL A 356 18.39 -4.76 4.55
CA VAL A 356 19.66 -4.03 4.57
C VAL A 356 19.43 -2.51 4.58
N ARG A 357 18.48 -2.01 3.79
CA ARG A 357 18.06 -0.60 3.83
C ARG A 357 17.53 -0.18 5.19
N LEU A 358 16.68 -1.00 5.80
CA LEU A 358 16.15 -0.73 7.14
C LEU A 358 17.25 -0.72 8.20
N ALA A 359 18.25 -1.60 8.09
CA ALA A 359 19.38 -1.63 9.00
C ALA A 359 20.15 -0.30 8.93
N ARG A 360 20.47 0.18 7.72
CA ARG A 360 21.16 1.47 7.48
C ARG A 360 20.40 2.70 7.98
N GLN A 361 19.06 2.65 7.99
CA GLN A 361 18.23 3.75 8.50
C GLN A 361 18.07 3.73 10.03
N SER A 362 18.50 2.65 10.68
CA SER A 362 18.37 2.45 12.14
C SER A 362 19.69 2.58 12.90
N SER A 363 20.81 2.63 12.19
CA SER A 363 22.10 3.17 12.65
C SER A 363 22.07 4.68 12.55
#